data_AF-A0A819M2I6-F1
#
_entry.id   AF-A0A819M2I6-F1
#
_cell.length_a   1.000
_cell.length_b   1.000
_cell.length_c   1.000
_cell.angle_alpha   90.00
_cell.angle_beta   90.00
_cell.angle_gamma   90.00
#
_symmetry.space_group_name_H-M   'P 1'
#
loop_
_entity.id
_entity.type
_entity.pdbx_description
1 polymer ?
#
loop_
_entity_poly.entity_id
_entity_poly.type
_entity_poly.pdbx_seq_one_letter_code
_entity_poly.pdbx_strand_id
1 'polypeptide(L)'
;QSISSIEHLSNEIFYEIFNYFDGSELVKTFSNLNFRFEQFLHSLSLLIKTHFYLFYYEEMMNTDNELEMFSTKLWSNLKILSIHCSQNIIFLDAHRWEKLILHCYPQLEKFYFTFYDRINNNNQYEIYSRQINQFSSLFWIERKCQFFIKIDNINIKYMIYPYKYID
;
A
#
# COMPACT_ATOMS: atom_id res chain seq x y z
N GLN A 1 -10.87 39.76 7.13
CA GLN A 1 -10.05 39.16 8.21
C GLN A 1 -8.80 38.58 7.55
N SER A 2 -7.60 38.87 8.05
CA SER A 2 -6.38 38.23 7.54
C SER A 2 -6.29 36.82 8.10
N ILE A 3 -6.04 35.84 7.24
CA ILE A 3 -5.76 34.47 7.65
C ILE A 3 -4.36 34.48 8.28
N SER A 4 -4.29 34.35 9.60
CA SER A 4 -3.02 34.36 10.35
C SER A 4 -2.48 32.96 10.62
N SER A 5 -3.28 31.91 10.41
CA SER A 5 -2.83 30.52 10.53
C SER A 5 -3.56 29.59 9.57
N ILE A 6 -2.90 28.49 9.21
CA ILE A 6 -3.39 27.51 8.24
C ILE A 6 -4.73 26.88 8.69
N GLU A 7 -4.94 26.75 10.00
CA GLU A 7 -6.16 26.22 10.62
C GLU A 7 -7.40 27.07 10.38
N HIS A 8 -7.27 28.29 9.84
CA HIS A 8 -8.41 29.12 9.47
C HIS A 8 -8.83 28.93 7.99
N LEU A 9 -8.10 28.14 7.21
CA LEU A 9 -8.48 27.79 5.84
C LEU A 9 -9.73 26.89 5.84
N SER A 10 -10.57 27.04 4.81
CA SER A 10 -11.76 26.20 4.63
C SER A 10 -11.39 24.75 4.36
N ASN A 11 -12.32 23.84 4.61
CA ASN A 11 -12.15 22.42 4.30
C ASN A 11 -11.92 22.18 2.80
N GLU A 12 -12.53 22.98 1.93
CA GLU A 12 -12.36 22.91 0.47
C GLU A 12 -10.90 23.07 0.05
N ILE A 13 -10.20 24.04 0.64
CA ILE A 13 -8.77 24.25 0.36
C ILE A 13 -7.94 23.05 0.83
N PHE A 14 -8.27 22.45 1.98
CA PHE A 14 -7.58 21.24 2.43
C PHE A 14 -7.87 20.04 1.55
N TYR A 15 -9.09 19.89 1.00
CA TYR A 15 -9.37 18.85 0.01
C TYR A 15 -8.50 19.00 -1.24
N GLU A 16 -8.30 20.23 -1.72
CA GLU A 16 -7.40 20.49 -2.84
C GLU A 16 -5.94 20.19 -2.48
N ILE A 17 -5.46 20.67 -1.34
CA ILE A 17 -4.09 20.41 -0.87
C ILE A 17 -3.85 18.90 -0.73
N PHE A 18 -4.80 18.17 -0.14
CA PHE A 18 -4.62 16.76 0.16
C PHE A 18 -4.56 15.88 -1.09
N ASN A 19 -5.16 16.30 -2.21
CA ASN A 19 -5.02 15.60 -3.48
C ASN A 19 -3.58 15.56 -4.01
N TYR A 20 -2.69 16.44 -3.53
CA TYR A 20 -1.28 16.45 -3.93
C TYR A 20 -0.40 15.52 -3.08
N PHE A 21 -0.90 15.03 -1.94
CA PHE A 21 -0.12 14.19 -1.04
C PHE A 21 -0.41 12.71 -1.26
N ASP A 22 0.59 11.88 -0.94
CA ASP A 22 0.33 10.46 -0.70
C ASP A 22 -0.47 10.28 0.60
N GLY A 23 -1.40 9.31 0.62
CA GLY A 23 -2.21 9.06 1.81
C GLY A 23 -1.38 8.84 3.08
N SER A 24 -0.23 8.17 2.98
CA SER A 24 0.66 7.90 4.12
C SER A 24 1.32 9.17 4.65
N GLU A 25 1.69 10.09 3.75
CA GLU A 25 2.22 11.41 4.10
C GLU A 25 1.15 12.27 4.76
N LEU A 26 -0.10 12.21 4.29
CA LEU A 26 -1.22 12.92 4.91
C LEU A 26 -1.43 12.48 6.35
N VAL A 27 -1.51 11.17 6.59
CA VAL A 27 -1.70 10.66 7.95
C VAL A 27 -0.50 11.06 8.81
N LYS A 28 0.74 10.81 8.36
CA LYS A 28 1.93 11.17 9.12
C LYS A 28 2.02 12.66 9.47
N THR A 29 1.59 13.54 8.55
CA THR A 29 1.73 14.99 8.69
C THR A 29 0.58 15.59 9.49
N PHE A 30 -0.65 15.11 9.30
CA PHE A 30 -1.87 15.75 9.81
C PHE A 30 -2.58 15.00 10.93
N SER A 31 -2.28 13.72 11.19
CA SER A 31 -3.01 12.91 12.19
C SER A 31 -2.83 13.38 13.63
N ASN A 32 -1.76 14.11 13.94
CA ASN A 32 -1.45 14.52 15.31
C ASN A 32 -1.35 16.05 15.46
N LEU A 33 -1.82 16.82 14.46
CA LEU A 33 -1.72 18.29 14.51
C LEU A 33 -2.74 18.89 15.47
N ASN A 34 -4.02 18.55 15.27
CA ASN A 34 -5.11 18.93 16.16
C ASN A 34 -6.36 18.12 15.82
N PHE A 35 -7.34 18.19 16.72
CA PHE A 35 -8.61 17.48 16.62
C PHE A 35 -9.36 17.75 15.30
N ARG A 36 -9.28 18.97 14.75
CA ARG A 36 -9.93 19.29 13.48
C ARG A 36 -9.34 18.44 12.36
N PHE A 37 -8.01 18.34 12.24
CA PHE A 37 -7.38 17.54 11.19
C PHE A 37 -7.56 16.04 11.40
N GLU A 38 -7.59 15.56 12.64
CA GLU A 38 -7.96 14.16 12.95
C GLU A 38 -9.36 13.84 12.43
N GLN A 39 -10.35 14.65 12.82
CA GLN A 39 -11.73 14.50 12.32
C GLN A 39 -11.78 14.61 10.80
N PHE A 40 -10.99 15.51 10.24
CA PHE A 40 -10.90 15.70 8.80
C PHE A 40 -10.44 14.39 8.14
N LEU A 41 -9.31 13.82 8.56
CA LEU A 41 -8.76 12.56 8.03
C LEU A 41 -9.73 11.38 8.20
N HIS A 42 -10.50 11.33 9.29
CA HIS A 42 -11.53 10.31 9.49
C HIS A 42 -12.77 10.50 8.60
N SER A 43 -13.13 11.75 8.29
CA SER A 43 -14.26 12.09 7.41
C SER A 43 -13.91 12.00 5.92
N LEU A 44 -12.62 12.10 5.60
CA LEU A 44 -12.07 12.09 4.26
C LEU A 44 -12.24 10.69 3.64
N SER A 45 -13.17 10.59 2.69
CA SER A 45 -13.20 9.53 1.67
C SER A 45 -12.04 9.64 0.64
N LEU A 46 -11.08 10.51 0.93
CA LEU A 46 -10.12 11.09 -0.02
C LEU A 46 -8.74 10.45 0.04
N LEU A 47 -8.53 9.48 0.93
CA LEU A 47 -7.37 8.59 0.84
C LEU A 47 -7.59 7.62 -0.32
N ILE A 48 -7.71 8.15 -1.54
CA ILE A 48 -7.99 7.38 -2.75
C ILE A 48 -6.75 6.58 -3.14
N LYS A 49 -5.56 7.06 -2.79
CA LYS A 49 -4.30 6.52 -3.27
C LYS A 49 -3.19 6.63 -2.21
N THR A 50 -2.57 5.49 -1.91
CA THR A 50 -1.44 5.43 -0.98
C THR A 50 -0.34 4.53 -1.52
N HIS A 51 0.90 4.99 -1.40
CA HIS A 51 2.14 4.33 -1.77
C HIS A 51 2.99 4.06 -0.53
N PHE A 52 3.25 2.78 -0.26
CA PHE A 52 4.11 2.36 0.83
C PHE A 52 5.43 1.82 0.30
N TYR A 53 6.52 2.29 0.90
CA TYR A 53 7.90 1.90 0.60
C TYR A 53 8.50 1.23 1.84
N LEU A 54 8.61 -0.10 1.83
CA LEU A 54 9.05 -0.91 2.98
C LEU A 54 10.55 -1.28 2.91
N PHE A 55 11.37 -0.47 2.23
CA PHE A 55 12.78 -0.77 1.92
C PHE A 55 13.79 -0.51 3.04
N TYR A 56 13.42 0.25 4.08
CA TYR A 56 14.39 0.85 5.03
C TYR A 56 14.27 0.37 6.47
N TYR A 57 13.37 -0.57 6.77
CA TYR A 57 12.97 -0.85 8.15
C TYR A 57 13.55 -2.15 8.75
N GLU A 58 14.40 -2.88 8.01
CA GLU A 58 14.89 -4.21 8.41
C GLU A 58 15.71 -4.23 9.72
N GLU A 59 16.42 -3.17 10.09
CA GLU A 59 17.19 -3.15 11.34
C GLU A 59 16.37 -2.74 12.58
N MET A 60 15.14 -2.23 12.44
CA MET A 60 14.36 -1.69 13.56
C MET A 60 12.97 -2.30 13.81
N MET A 61 12.42 -3.17 12.94
CA MET A 61 10.99 -3.50 12.99
C MET A 61 10.66 -5.00 13.07
N ASN A 62 9.78 -5.34 14.02
CA ASN A 62 9.15 -6.64 14.19
C ASN A 62 7.89 -6.69 13.30
N THR A 63 7.76 -7.70 12.43
CA THR A 63 6.85 -7.74 11.26
C THR A 63 5.34 -7.70 11.54
N ASP A 64 4.93 -7.80 12.81
CA ASP A 64 3.52 -7.80 13.22
C ASP A 64 2.96 -6.36 13.39
N ASN A 65 3.79 -5.40 13.81
CA ASN A 65 3.37 -4.01 14.01
C ASN A 65 3.08 -3.27 12.68
N GLU A 66 3.62 -3.74 11.56
CA GLU A 66 3.45 -3.06 10.27
C GLU A 66 2.05 -3.25 9.68
N LEU A 67 1.46 -4.45 9.81
CA LEU A 67 0.06 -4.66 9.43
C LEU A 67 -0.90 -3.83 10.27
N GLU A 68 -0.54 -3.51 11.52
CA GLU A 68 -1.33 -2.61 12.35
C GLU A 68 -1.36 -1.17 11.81
N MET A 69 -0.28 -0.70 11.19
CA MET A 69 -0.27 0.58 10.47
C MET A 69 -1.24 0.57 9.27
N PHE A 70 -1.35 -0.57 8.59
CA PHE A 70 -2.28 -0.79 7.49
C PHE A 70 -3.72 -1.03 7.97
N SER A 71 -3.93 -1.52 9.18
CA SER A 71 -5.26 -1.94 9.67
C SER A 71 -6.11 -0.83 10.30
N THR A 72 -5.64 0.43 10.27
CA THR A 72 -6.41 1.54 10.84
C THR A 72 -7.68 1.82 10.03
N LYS A 73 -8.78 2.17 10.73
CA LYS A 73 -10.08 2.52 10.09
C LYS A 73 -9.98 3.67 9.09
N LEU A 74 -8.92 4.49 9.18
CA LEU A 74 -8.64 5.60 8.27
C LEU A 74 -8.57 5.14 6.81
N TRP A 75 -8.19 3.89 6.57
CA TRP A 75 -8.00 3.40 5.20
C TRP A 75 -9.18 2.63 4.61
N SER A 76 -10.32 2.58 5.30
CA SER A 76 -11.50 1.84 4.83
C SER A 76 -12.04 2.33 3.48
N ASN A 77 -11.77 3.59 3.14
CA ASN A 77 -12.15 4.22 1.86
C ASN A 77 -11.04 4.17 0.79
N LEU A 78 -9.93 3.45 1.04
CA LEU A 78 -8.82 3.37 0.11
C LEU A 78 -9.22 2.69 -1.20
N LYS A 79 -9.01 3.39 -2.33
CA LYS A 79 -9.30 2.85 -3.67
C LYS A 79 -8.07 2.27 -4.35
N ILE A 80 -6.89 2.82 -4.10
CA ILE A 80 -5.63 2.45 -4.73
C ILE A 80 -4.56 2.26 -3.66
N LEU A 81 -4.04 1.05 -3.57
CA LEU A 81 -2.94 0.70 -2.67
C LEU A 81 -1.75 0.25 -3.51
N SER A 82 -0.60 0.88 -3.30
CA SER A 82 0.64 0.51 -3.95
C SER A 82 1.70 0.20 -2.90
N ILE A 83 2.29 -0.98 -2.98
CA ILE A 83 3.29 -1.45 -2.03
C ILE A 83 4.55 -1.82 -2.78
N HIS A 84 5.67 -1.28 -2.31
CA HIS A 84 7.00 -1.55 -2.80
C HIS A 84 7.86 -2.02 -1.61
N CYS A 85 8.37 -3.24 -1.68
CA CYS A 85 9.12 -3.88 -0.59
C CYS A 85 10.31 -4.69 -1.13
N SER A 86 11.30 -5.00 -0.29
CA SER A 86 12.46 -5.83 -0.65
C SER A 86 12.82 -6.81 0.46
N GLN A 87 13.63 -7.82 0.12
CA GLN A 87 14.44 -8.66 1.01
C GLN A 87 13.71 -9.59 1.99
N ASN A 88 12.49 -9.28 2.43
CA ASN A 88 11.70 -10.14 3.31
C ASN A 88 10.61 -10.92 2.56
N ILE A 89 10.85 -12.22 2.38
CA ILE A 89 9.94 -13.14 1.68
C ILE A 89 8.54 -13.23 2.30
N ILE A 90 8.36 -12.83 3.56
CA ILE A 90 7.04 -12.82 4.21
C ILE A 90 6.06 -11.91 3.45
N PHE A 91 6.55 -10.89 2.75
CA PHE A 91 5.72 -10.03 1.90
C PHE A 91 5.26 -10.70 0.60
N LEU A 92 5.80 -11.86 0.22
CA LEU A 92 5.30 -12.64 -0.92
C LEU A 92 4.14 -13.57 -0.54
N ASP A 93 3.60 -13.51 0.67
CA ASP A 93 2.42 -14.28 1.08
C ASP A 93 1.13 -13.66 0.50
N ALA A 94 0.53 -14.32 -0.48
CA ALA A 94 -0.68 -13.83 -1.12
C ALA A 94 -1.91 -13.87 -0.18
N HIS A 95 -1.99 -14.86 0.71
CA HIS A 95 -3.09 -14.99 1.65
C HIS A 95 -3.07 -13.87 2.69
N ARG A 96 -1.87 -13.44 3.11
CA ARG A 96 -1.69 -12.28 3.99
C ARG A 96 -2.29 -11.03 3.36
N TRP A 97 -1.97 -10.75 2.10
CA TRP A 97 -2.53 -9.60 1.38
C TRP A 97 -4.03 -9.72 1.14
N GLU A 98 -4.51 -10.90 0.74
CA GLU A 98 -5.94 -11.16 0.57
C GLU A 98 -6.73 -10.86 1.85
N LYS A 99 -6.27 -11.39 2.99
CA LYS A 99 -6.90 -11.14 4.29
C LYS A 99 -6.92 -9.66 4.63
N LEU A 100 -5.80 -8.97 4.47
CA LEU A 100 -5.71 -7.54 4.76
C LEU A 100 -6.63 -6.72 3.84
N ILE A 101 -6.69 -7.03 2.54
CA ILE A 101 -7.55 -6.33 1.59
C ILE A 101 -9.03 -6.53 1.95
N LEU A 102 -9.45 -7.76 2.24
CA LEU A 102 -10.83 -8.07 2.58
C LEU A 102 -11.30 -7.39 3.87
N HIS A 103 -10.43 -7.29 4.88
CA HIS A 103 -10.82 -6.80 6.21
C HIS A 103 -10.60 -5.29 6.38
N CYS A 104 -9.54 -4.74 5.79
CA CYS A 104 -9.13 -3.35 6.04
C CYS A 104 -9.47 -2.42 4.87
N TYR A 105 -9.59 -2.95 3.65
CA TYR A 105 -9.73 -2.15 2.43
C TYR A 105 -10.90 -2.63 1.54
N PRO A 106 -12.14 -2.63 2.06
CA PRO A 106 -13.29 -3.17 1.35
C PRO A 106 -13.60 -2.40 0.05
N GLN A 107 -13.19 -1.13 -0.05
CA GLN A 107 -13.38 -0.28 -1.23
C GLN A 107 -12.18 -0.29 -2.19
N LEU A 108 -11.20 -1.18 -1.99
CA LEU A 108 -9.98 -1.22 -2.79
C LEU A 108 -10.25 -1.68 -4.22
N GLU A 109 -10.14 -0.75 -5.17
CA GLU A 109 -10.31 -0.98 -6.60
C GLU A 109 -9.02 -1.48 -7.26
N LYS A 110 -7.85 -0.97 -6.83
CA LYS A 110 -6.57 -1.27 -7.46
C LYS A 110 -5.50 -1.60 -6.43
N PHE A 111 -4.89 -2.76 -6.59
CA PHE A 111 -3.76 -3.19 -5.79
C PHE A 111 -2.52 -3.33 -6.66
N TYR A 112 -1.49 -2.58 -6.30
CA TYR A 112 -0.17 -2.62 -6.92
C TYR A 112 0.80 -3.19 -5.90
N PHE A 113 1.53 -4.22 -6.28
CA PHE A 113 2.56 -4.79 -5.42
C PHE A 113 3.84 -4.96 -6.20
N THR A 114 4.95 -4.72 -5.54
CA THR A 114 6.27 -4.90 -6.10
C THR A 114 7.22 -5.35 -5.00
N PHE A 115 7.75 -6.56 -5.16
CA PHE A 115 8.80 -7.11 -4.32
C PHE A 115 10.10 -7.20 -5.09
N TYR A 116 11.16 -6.66 -4.51
CA TYR A 116 12.51 -6.69 -5.05
C TYR A 116 13.37 -7.68 -4.28
N ASP A 117 14.03 -8.56 -5.01
CA ASP A 117 15.00 -9.50 -4.47
C ASP A 117 16.28 -9.49 -5.31
N ARG A 118 17.39 -9.91 -4.70
CA ARG A 118 18.66 -10.10 -5.41
C ARG A 118 18.74 -11.54 -5.88
N ILE A 119 19.25 -11.74 -7.09
CA ILE A 119 19.58 -13.10 -7.58
C ILE A 119 20.67 -13.65 -6.67
N ASN A 120 20.34 -14.64 -5.85
CA ASN A 120 21.28 -15.33 -4.99
C ASN A 120 21.34 -16.81 -5.38
N ASN A 121 22.52 -17.43 -5.30
CA ASN A 121 22.76 -18.81 -5.76
C ASN A 121 22.19 -19.88 -4.81
N ASN A 122 21.49 -19.46 -3.76
CA ASN A 122 20.88 -20.35 -2.78
C ASN A 122 19.50 -20.78 -3.31
N ASN A 123 19.01 -21.97 -2.93
CA ASN A 123 17.76 -22.62 -3.39
C ASN A 123 16.44 -21.85 -3.11
N GLN A 124 16.46 -20.52 -3.05
CA GLN A 124 15.31 -19.66 -2.80
C GLN A 124 14.24 -19.76 -3.90
N TYR A 125 14.61 -20.20 -5.11
CA TYR A 125 13.68 -20.40 -6.23
C TYR A 125 12.51 -21.34 -5.90
N GLU A 126 12.76 -22.46 -5.23
CA GLU A 126 11.68 -23.39 -4.85
C GLU A 126 10.72 -22.76 -3.84
N ILE A 127 11.27 -22.00 -2.89
CA ILE A 127 10.48 -21.29 -1.88
C ILE A 127 9.58 -20.30 -2.63
N TYR A 128 10.17 -19.37 -3.40
CA TYR A 128 9.44 -18.37 -4.17
C TYR A 128 8.37 -18.97 -5.08
N SER A 129 8.66 -20.09 -5.76
CA SER A 129 7.68 -20.74 -6.64
C SER A 129 6.38 -21.11 -5.92
N ARG A 130 6.46 -21.54 -4.66
CA ARG A 130 5.28 -21.89 -3.86
C ARG A 130 4.48 -20.67 -3.46
N GLN A 131 5.12 -19.58 -3.03
CA GLN A 131 4.39 -18.36 -2.66
C GLN A 131 3.78 -17.68 -3.88
N ILE A 132 4.49 -17.64 -5.00
CA ILE A 132 4.03 -17.03 -6.24
C ILE A 132 2.74 -17.68 -6.74
N ASN A 133 2.66 -19.01 -6.67
CA ASN A 133 1.47 -19.76 -7.08
C ASN A 133 0.22 -19.39 -6.26
N GLN A 134 0.36 -18.76 -5.09
CA GLN A 134 -0.79 -18.30 -4.31
C GLN A 134 -1.49 -17.09 -4.96
N PHE A 135 -0.79 -16.31 -5.79
CA PHE A 135 -1.36 -15.18 -6.53
C PHE A 135 -2.25 -15.60 -7.72
N SER A 136 -2.46 -16.91 -7.94
CA SER A 136 -3.43 -17.43 -8.91
C SER A 136 -4.74 -17.91 -8.26
N SER A 137 -5.02 -17.54 -7.00
CA SER A 137 -6.30 -17.86 -6.36
C SER A 137 -7.48 -17.12 -7.02
N LEU A 138 -8.70 -17.59 -6.81
CA LEU A 138 -9.93 -16.97 -7.34
C LEU A 138 -10.02 -15.48 -6.96
N PHE A 139 -9.64 -15.12 -5.74
CA PHE A 139 -9.61 -13.73 -5.27
C PHE A 139 -8.81 -12.81 -6.20
N TRP A 140 -7.60 -13.22 -6.60
CA TRP A 140 -6.74 -12.41 -7.46
C TRP A 140 -7.25 -12.37 -8.91
N ILE A 141 -7.79 -13.48 -9.39
CA ILE A 141 -8.37 -13.59 -10.74
C ILE A 141 -9.61 -12.68 -10.87
N GLU A 142 -10.53 -12.72 -9.90
CA GLU A 142 -11.76 -11.92 -9.90
C GLU A 142 -11.45 -10.41 -9.83
N ARG A 143 -10.41 -10.03 -9.09
CA ARG A 143 -9.89 -8.65 -9.06
C ARG A 143 -9.13 -8.25 -10.32
N LYS A 144 -8.99 -9.16 -11.30
CA LYS A 144 -8.20 -8.98 -12.53
C LYS A 144 -6.75 -8.56 -12.21
N CYS A 145 -6.19 -9.04 -11.11
CA CYS A 145 -4.80 -8.81 -10.78
C CYS A 145 -3.93 -9.80 -11.57
N GLN A 146 -2.86 -9.31 -12.17
CA GLN A 146 -1.89 -10.12 -12.88
C GLN A 146 -0.55 -10.10 -12.16
N PHE A 147 0.03 -11.29 -12.02
CA PHE A 147 1.35 -11.48 -11.46
C PHE A 147 2.40 -11.54 -12.56
N PHE A 148 3.50 -10.82 -12.38
CA PHE A 148 4.62 -10.78 -13.31
C PHE A 148 5.94 -10.93 -12.58
N ILE A 149 6.89 -11.59 -13.25
CA ILE A 149 8.28 -11.67 -12.82
C ILE A 149 9.12 -10.96 -13.86
N LYS A 150 9.90 -9.97 -13.44
CA LYS A 150 10.91 -9.32 -14.26
C LYS A 150 12.27 -9.63 -13.66
N ILE A 151 13.15 -10.20 -14.47
CA ILE A 151 14.52 -10.53 -14.07
C ILE A 151 15.44 -9.56 -14.81
N ASP A 152 16.36 -8.93 -14.09
CA ASP A 152 17.49 -8.20 -14.64
C ASP A 152 18.83 -8.85 -14.21
N ASN A 153 19.97 -8.25 -14.57
CA ASN A 153 21.28 -8.88 -14.37
C ASN A 153 21.59 -9.26 -12.91
N ILE A 154 21.01 -8.56 -11.93
CA ILE A 154 21.31 -8.78 -10.51
C ILE A 154 20.06 -8.89 -9.62
N ASN A 155 18.88 -8.51 -10.12
CA ASN A 155 17.65 -8.47 -9.34
C ASN A 155 16.53 -9.28 -10.00
N ILE A 156 15.67 -9.81 -9.14
CA ILE A 156 14.37 -10.34 -9.50
C ILE A 156 13.32 -9.40 -8.92
N LYS A 157 12.36 -9.02 -9.76
CA LYS A 157 11.24 -8.17 -9.40
C LYS A 157 9.94 -8.92 -9.61
N TYR A 158 9.25 -9.18 -8.52
CA TYR A 158 7.94 -9.82 -8.50
C TYR A 158 6.88 -8.73 -8.38
N MET A 159 5.85 -8.77 -9.22
CA MET A 159 4.93 -7.64 -9.35
C MET A 159 3.49 -8.09 -9.51
N ILE A 160 2.56 -7.34 -8.91
CA ILE A 160 1.13 -7.47 -9.13
C ILE A 160 0.61 -6.14 -9.65
N TYR A 161 -0.14 -6.21 -10.76
CA TYR A 161 -0.80 -5.07 -11.35
C TYR A 161 -2.26 -5.39 -11.66
N PRO A 162 -3.20 -4.45 -11.45
CA PRO A 162 -4.54 -4.59 -11.99
C PRO A 162 -4.45 -4.58 -13.52
N TYR A 163 -5.17 -5.49 -14.17
CA TYR A 163 -5.24 -5.57 -15.62
C TYR A 163 -5.76 -4.25 -16.17
N LYS A 164 -4.96 -3.61 -17.04
CA LYS A 164 -5.46 -2.56 -17.90
C LYS A 164 -5.91 -3.21 -19.20
N TYR A 165 -7.18 -3.07 -19.55
CA TYR A 165 -7.51 -3.04 -20.96
C TYR A 165 -6.68 -1.90 -21.55
N ILE A 166 -5.86 -2.22 -22.55
CA ILE A 166 -5.36 -1.21 -23.46
C ILE A 166 -6.60 -0.80 -24.25
N ASP A 167 -7.26 0.26 -23.82
CA ASP A 167 -8.20 1.02 -24.65
C ASP A 167 -7.40 1.97 -25.54
#